data_AF-A0A7J7T9S8-F1
#
_entry.id   AF-A0A7J7T9S8-F1
#
_cell.length_a   1.000
_cell.length_b   1.000
_cell.length_c   1.000
_cell.angle_alpha   90.00
_cell.angle_beta   90.00
_cell.angle_gamma   90.00
#
_symmetry.space_group_name_H-M   'P 1'
#
loop_
_entity.id
_entity.type
_entity.pdbx_description
1 polymer ?
#
loop_
_entity_poly.entity_id
_entity_poly.type
_entity_poly.pdbx_seq_one_letter_code
_entity_poly.pdbx_strand_id
1 'polypeptide(L)'
;MRTVFISLLCFPCFLGAAIFLCYAVWQVKPSSLCGPFRSLDSMYEAGKVWVRRLERAGPQVSWLPWVHRYLVENTFPVYLLSALLLAVIYLNIQVVKGQRKVIRLLKEQISNEGEDKIFLINKLHSVYERKERSGAGRTQEGAAPPARPADHRAA
;
A
#
# COMPACT_ATOMS: atom_id res chain seq x y z
N MET A 1 -3.19 1.54 2.42
CA MET A 1 -2.03 0.62 2.26
C MET A 1 -2.45 -0.85 2.16
N ARG A 2 -3.34 -1.39 3.01
CA ARG A 2 -3.82 -2.79 2.88
C ARG A 2 -4.65 -3.06 1.63
N THR A 3 -5.51 -2.14 1.21
CA THR A 3 -6.43 -2.32 0.07
C THR A 3 -5.71 -2.50 -1.26
N VAL A 4 -4.70 -1.68 -1.55
CA VAL A 4 -3.88 -1.78 -2.77
C VAL A 4 -3.06 -3.07 -2.77
N PHE A 5 -2.48 -3.43 -1.63
CA PHE A 5 -1.74 -4.69 -1.49
C PHE A 5 -2.64 -5.92 -1.67
N ILE A 6 -3.84 -5.89 -1.08
CA ILE A 6 -4.85 -6.95 -1.23
C ILE A 6 -5.36 -7.01 -2.66
N SER A 7 -5.64 -5.89 -3.34
CA SER A 7 -6.09 -5.91 -4.73
C SER A 7 -5.01 -6.45 -5.65
N LEU A 8 -3.74 -6.09 -5.44
CA LEU A 8 -2.60 -6.54 -6.23
C LEU A 8 -2.21 -7.99 -5.99
N LEU A 9 -2.50 -8.56 -4.82
CA LEU A 9 -2.31 -9.99 -4.54
C LEU A 9 -3.53 -10.81 -4.98
N CYS A 10 -4.72 -10.24 -4.82
CA CYS A 10 -5.97 -10.86 -5.23
C CYS A 10 -6.09 -10.93 -6.75
N PHE A 11 -5.63 -9.93 -7.49
CA PHE A 11 -5.69 -9.93 -8.95
C PHE A 11 -4.97 -11.11 -9.61
N PRO A 12 -3.70 -11.45 -9.29
CA PRO A 12 -3.03 -12.62 -9.84
C PRO A 12 -3.62 -13.94 -9.31
N CYS A 13 -4.08 -14.00 -8.05
CA CYS A 13 -4.74 -15.19 -7.52
C CYS A 13 -6.11 -15.45 -8.19
N PHE A 14 -6.92 -14.41 -8.36
CA PHE A 14 -8.21 -14.45 -9.03
C PHE A 14 -8.04 -14.77 -10.52
N LEU A 15 -7.10 -14.12 -11.19
CA LEU A 15 -6.79 -14.40 -12.60
C LEU A 15 -6.28 -15.83 -12.77
N GLY A 16 -5.40 -16.31 -11.89
CA GLY A 16 -4.93 -17.70 -11.88
C GLY A 16 -6.07 -18.69 -11.65
N ALA A 17 -6.96 -18.43 -10.69
CA ALA A 17 -8.12 -19.26 -10.41
C ALA A 17 -9.12 -19.27 -11.58
N ALA A 18 -9.34 -18.13 -12.23
CA ALA A 18 -10.20 -18.02 -13.42
C ALA A 18 -9.61 -18.80 -14.60
N ILE A 19 -8.29 -18.68 -14.85
CA ILE A 19 -7.60 -19.45 -15.90
C ILE A 19 -7.68 -20.95 -15.60
N PHE A 20 -7.44 -21.36 -14.35
CA PHE A 20 -7.52 -22.76 -13.93
C PHE A 20 -8.94 -23.32 -14.10
N LEU A 21 -9.96 -22.57 -13.69
CA LEU A 21 -11.36 -22.97 -13.87
C LEU A 21 -11.71 -23.10 -15.35
N CYS A 22 -11.33 -22.13 -16.18
CA CYS A 22 -11.51 -22.20 -17.63
C CYS A 22 -10.84 -23.43 -18.23
N TYR A 23 -9.59 -23.70 -17.84
CA TYR A 23 -8.85 -24.87 -18.31
C TYR A 23 -9.50 -26.19 -17.87
N ALA A 24 -9.95 -26.27 -16.61
CA ALA A 24 -10.65 -27.43 -16.08
C ALA A 24 -11.95 -27.70 -16.86
N VAL A 25 -12.77 -26.66 -17.08
CA VAL A 25 -14.00 -26.76 -17.90
C VAL A 25 -13.68 -27.23 -19.31
N TRP A 26 -12.59 -26.75 -19.92
CA TRP A 26 -12.18 -27.11 -21.28
C TRP A 26 -11.74 -28.57 -21.43
N GLN A 27 -11.14 -29.12 -20.37
CA GLN A 27 -10.64 -30.50 -20.33
C GLN A 27 -11.70 -31.52 -19.91
N VAL A 28 -12.82 -31.09 -19.33
CA VAL A 28 -13.90 -32.00 -18.94
C VAL A 28 -14.54 -32.62 -20.19
N LYS A 29 -14.68 -33.95 -20.17
CA LYS A 29 -15.36 -34.69 -21.23
C LYS A 29 -16.88 -34.44 -21.13
N PRO A 30 -17.55 -34.05 -22.23
CA PRO A 30 -18.99 -33.85 -22.21
C PRO A 30 -19.74 -35.16 -21.94
N SER A 31 -20.97 -35.05 -21.44
CA SER A 31 -21.81 -36.21 -21.12
C SER A 31 -22.04 -37.09 -22.35
N SER A 32 -21.75 -38.38 -22.21
CA SER A 32 -21.89 -39.38 -23.27
C SER A 32 -23.34 -39.87 -23.48
N LEU A 33 -24.20 -39.68 -22.48
CA LEU A 33 -25.54 -40.28 -22.40
C LEU A 33 -26.61 -39.54 -23.21
N CYS A 34 -26.55 -38.20 -23.30
CA CYS A 34 -27.53 -37.43 -24.05
C CYS A 34 -26.96 -36.08 -24.54
N GLY A 35 -27.46 -35.62 -25.68
CA GLY A 35 -27.15 -34.29 -26.24
C GLY A 35 -26.38 -34.31 -27.57
N PRO A 36 -26.31 -33.14 -28.25
CA PRO A 36 -25.72 -33.00 -29.59
C PRO A 36 -24.19 -33.12 -29.63
N PHE A 37 -23.49 -33.18 -28.48
CA PHE A 37 -22.02 -33.21 -28.38
C PHE A 37 -21.44 -34.57 -27.93
N ARG A 38 -22.23 -35.64 -28.01
CA ARG A 38 -21.91 -37.01 -27.53
C ARG A 38 -20.66 -37.68 -28.12
N SER A 39 -20.17 -37.23 -29.27
CA SER A 39 -19.05 -37.85 -29.99
C SER A 39 -17.72 -37.11 -29.82
N LEU A 40 -17.64 -36.14 -28.90
CA LEU A 40 -16.46 -35.29 -28.72
C LEU A 40 -15.70 -35.66 -27.44
N ASP A 41 -14.38 -35.77 -27.55
CA ASP A 41 -13.51 -36.16 -26.44
C ASP A 41 -13.17 -35.03 -25.48
N SER A 42 -13.32 -33.76 -25.90
CA SER A 42 -13.03 -32.57 -25.10
C SER A 42 -14.08 -31.50 -25.36
N MET A 43 -14.42 -30.71 -24.33
CA MET A 43 -15.27 -29.53 -24.44
C MET A 43 -14.69 -28.47 -25.40
N TYR A 44 -13.38 -28.50 -25.68
CA TYR A 44 -12.74 -27.71 -26.74
C TYR A 44 -13.36 -27.94 -28.12
N GLU A 45 -13.53 -29.21 -28.48
CA GLU A 45 -14.10 -29.59 -29.77
C GLU A 45 -15.55 -29.11 -29.88
N ALA A 46 -16.26 -29.10 -28.74
CA ALA A 46 -17.66 -28.66 -28.69
C ALA A 46 -17.73 -27.14 -28.92
N GLY A 47 -16.80 -26.40 -28.32
CA GLY A 47 -16.56 -24.99 -28.61
C GLY A 47 -16.31 -24.74 -30.09
N LYS A 48 -15.41 -25.49 -30.74
CA LYS A 48 -15.11 -25.34 -32.18
C LYS A 48 -16.32 -25.64 -33.08
N VAL A 49 -17.17 -26.61 -32.72
CA VAL A 49 -18.40 -26.91 -33.47
C VAL A 49 -19.45 -25.82 -33.26
N TRP A 50 -19.58 -25.31 -32.03
CA TRP A 50 -20.49 -24.21 -31.69
C TRP A 50 -20.09 -22.92 -32.41
N VAL A 51 -18.81 -22.56 -32.40
CA VAL A 51 -18.27 -21.39 -33.10
C VAL A 51 -18.51 -21.47 -34.62
N ARG A 52 -18.28 -22.63 -35.24
CA ARG A 52 -18.60 -22.85 -36.67
C ARG A 52 -20.09 -22.75 -36.98
N ARG A 53 -20.97 -23.08 -36.02
CA ARG A 53 -22.41 -22.90 -36.17
C ARG A 53 -22.80 -21.42 -36.02
N LEU A 54 -22.11 -20.71 -35.14
CA LEU A 54 -22.32 -19.28 -34.88
C LEU A 54 -21.84 -18.41 -36.05
N GLU A 55 -20.70 -18.74 -36.66
CA GLU A 55 -20.21 -18.09 -37.89
C GLU A 55 -21.22 -18.18 -39.05
N ARG A 56 -21.92 -19.31 -39.18
CA ARG A 56 -23.00 -19.46 -40.17
C ARG A 56 -24.26 -18.66 -39.81
N ALA A 57 -24.47 -18.36 -38.53
CA ALA A 57 -25.67 -17.68 -38.04
C ALA A 57 -25.54 -16.15 -38.04
N GLY A 58 -24.31 -15.58 -38.11
CA GLY A 58 -24.15 -14.14 -38.26
C GLY A 58 -22.69 -13.68 -38.42
N PRO A 59 -22.40 -12.73 -39.33
CA PRO A 59 -21.05 -12.21 -39.57
C PRO A 59 -20.46 -11.39 -38.41
N GLN A 60 -21.27 -10.98 -37.42
CA GLN A 60 -20.85 -10.15 -36.28
C GLN A 60 -20.00 -10.87 -35.22
N VAL A 61 -19.93 -12.20 -35.24
CA VAL A 61 -19.24 -13.01 -34.20
C VAL A 61 -18.00 -13.75 -34.72
N SER A 62 -17.67 -13.56 -35.99
CA SER A 62 -16.50 -14.15 -36.67
C SER A 62 -15.15 -13.72 -36.06
N TRP A 63 -15.13 -12.65 -35.26
CA TRP A 63 -13.93 -12.17 -34.59
C TRP A 63 -13.46 -13.06 -33.43
N LEU A 64 -14.35 -13.81 -32.77
CA LEU A 64 -14.01 -14.70 -31.64
C LEU A 64 -13.06 -15.84 -32.04
N PRO A 65 -13.35 -16.67 -33.06
CA PRO A 65 -12.42 -17.72 -33.51
C PRO A 65 -11.10 -17.15 -34.00
N TRP A 66 -11.12 -16.00 -34.66
CA TRP A 66 -9.90 -15.32 -35.12
C TRP A 66 -9.02 -14.89 -33.94
N VAL A 67 -9.61 -14.29 -32.89
CA VAL A 67 -8.90 -13.92 -31.66
C VAL A 67 -8.35 -15.16 -30.95
N HIS A 68 -9.14 -16.22 -30.77
CA HIS A 68 -8.66 -17.44 -30.13
C HIS A 68 -7.48 -18.04 -30.91
N ARG A 69 -7.59 -18.11 -32.23
CA ARG A 69 -6.54 -18.64 -33.09
C ARG A 69 -5.27 -17.80 -33.03
N TYR A 70 -5.40 -16.49 -33.17
CA TYR A 70 -4.25 -15.58 -33.16
C TYR A 70 -3.60 -15.45 -31.77
N LEU A 71 -4.37 -15.52 -30.70
CA LEU A 71 -3.87 -15.34 -29.32
C LEU A 71 -3.31 -16.63 -28.72
N VAL A 72 -3.82 -17.81 -29.12
CA VAL A 72 -3.39 -19.11 -28.58
C VAL A 72 -2.40 -19.84 -29.50
N GLU A 73 -2.53 -19.77 -30.84
CA GLU A 73 -1.54 -20.40 -31.75
C GLU A 73 -0.22 -19.62 -31.80
N ASN A 74 -0.24 -18.29 -31.55
CA ASN A 74 0.99 -17.51 -31.47
C ASN A 74 1.52 -17.47 -30.04
N THR A 75 2.77 -17.89 -29.88
CA THR A 75 3.48 -17.92 -28.60
C THR A 75 3.80 -16.51 -28.06
N PHE A 76 3.91 -15.51 -28.94
CA PHE A 76 4.29 -14.14 -28.62
C PHE A 76 3.36 -13.43 -27.60
N PRO A 77 2.02 -13.39 -27.78
CA PRO A 77 1.12 -12.77 -26.81
C PRO A 77 1.14 -13.46 -25.43
N VAL A 78 1.37 -14.77 -25.39
CA VAL A 78 1.51 -15.51 -24.12
C VAL A 78 2.77 -15.07 -23.37
N TYR A 79 3.91 -14.92 -24.09
CA TYR A 79 5.13 -14.35 -23.51
C TYR A 79 4.93 -12.91 -23.05
N LEU A 80 4.21 -12.10 -23.83
CA LEU A 80 3.95 -10.70 -23.49
C LEU A 80 3.07 -10.57 -22.23
N LEU A 81 2.03 -11.40 -22.12
CA LEU A 81 1.16 -11.46 -20.93
C LEU A 81 1.93 -11.95 -19.69
N SER A 82 2.78 -12.96 -19.86
CA SER A 82 3.67 -13.46 -18.79
C SER A 82 4.64 -12.37 -18.33
N ALA A 83 5.30 -11.68 -19.26
CA ALA A 83 6.21 -10.58 -18.96
C ALA A 83 5.48 -9.41 -18.28
N LEU A 84 4.26 -9.08 -18.71
CA LEU A 84 3.43 -8.05 -18.10
C LEU A 84 3.05 -8.41 -16.66
N LEU A 85 2.62 -9.66 -16.42
CA LEU A 85 2.32 -10.15 -15.07
C LEU A 85 3.56 -10.07 -14.17
N LEU A 86 4.72 -10.46 -14.68
CA LEU A 86 5.98 -10.40 -13.93
C LEU A 86 6.39 -8.95 -13.63
N ALA A 87 6.24 -8.04 -14.61
CA ALA A 87 6.50 -6.61 -14.43
C ALA A 87 5.57 -5.99 -13.38
N VAL A 88 4.29 -6.33 -13.41
CA VAL A 88 3.31 -5.89 -12.39
C VAL A 88 3.76 -6.38 -11.01
N ILE A 89 4.02 -7.68 -10.84
CA ILE A 89 4.48 -8.23 -9.55
C ILE A 89 5.75 -7.52 -9.07
N TYR A 90 6.72 -7.30 -9.95
CA TYR A 90 7.98 -6.64 -9.63
C TYR A 90 7.81 -5.18 -9.20
N LEU A 91 7.03 -4.40 -9.95
CA LEU A 91 6.72 -3.00 -9.61
C LEU A 91 6.01 -2.90 -8.26
N ASN A 92 5.12 -3.84 -7.96
CA ASN A 92 4.41 -3.86 -6.67
C ASN A 92 5.35 -4.14 -5.49
N ILE A 93 6.29 -5.08 -5.64
CA ILE A 93 7.33 -5.32 -4.64
C ILE A 93 8.20 -4.07 -4.43
N GLN A 94 8.56 -3.38 -5.52
CA GLN A 94 9.35 -2.16 -5.47
C GLN A 94 8.62 -1.00 -4.79
N VAL A 95 7.36 -0.72 -5.14
CA VAL A 95 6.55 0.35 -4.53
C VAL A 95 6.43 0.13 -3.03
N VAL A 96 6.17 -1.11 -2.60
CA VAL A 96 6.07 -1.47 -1.19
C VAL A 96 7.40 -1.27 -0.44
N LYS A 97 8.54 -1.57 -1.08
CA LYS A 97 9.88 -1.31 -0.49
C LYS A 97 10.17 0.19 -0.41
N GLY A 98 9.81 0.96 -1.44
CA GLY A 98 10.00 2.41 -1.48
C GLY A 98 9.23 3.14 -0.37
N GLN A 99 7.95 2.82 -0.20
CA GLN A 99 7.10 3.42 0.83
C GLN A 99 7.65 3.20 2.25
N ARG A 100 8.16 2.01 2.56
CA ARG A 100 8.77 1.72 3.88
C ARG A 100 10.02 2.55 4.15
N LYS A 101 10.81 2.85 3.13
CA LYS A 101 12.04 3.65 3.27
C LYS A 101 11.71 5.11 3.56
N VAL A 102 10.74 5.69 2.85
CA VAL A 102 10.27 7.07 3.06
C VAL A 102 9.72 7.25 4.48
N ILE A 103 8.87 6.32 4.94
CA ILE A 103 8.29 6.38 6.29
C ILE A 103 9.39 6.32 7.37
N ARG A 104 10.43 5.49 7.16
CA ARG A 104 11.55 5.39 8.10
C ARG A 104 12.29 6.73 8.23
N LEU A 105 12.68 7.32 7.10
CA LEU A 105 13.39 8.61 7.09
C LEU A 105 12.58 9.72 7.73
N LEU A 106 11.27 9.76 7.46
CA LEU A 106 10.39 10.76 8.06
C LEU A 106 10.27 10.60 9.58
N LYS A 107 10.19 9.35 10.06
CA LYS A 107 10.14 9.05 11.50
C LYS A 107 11.44 9.42 12.20
N GLU A 108 12.58 9.24 11.53
CA GLU A 108 13.90 9.58 12.02
C GLU A 108 14.11 11.10 12.08
N GLN A 109 13.68 11.83 11.05
CA GLN A 109 13.67 13.31 11.06
C GLN A 109 12.82 13.88 12.20
N ILE A 110 11.61 13.35 12.41
CA ILE A 110 10.73 13.79 13.50
C ILE A 110 11.35 13.51 14.87
N SER A 111 12.03 12.37 15.04
CA SER A 111 12.71 12.03 16.29
C SER A 111 13.85 13.00 16.58
N ASN A 112 14.70 13.27 15.58
CA ASN A 112 15.84 14.18 15.74
C ASN A 112 15.40 15.62 16.01
N GLU A 113 14.37 16.11 15.30
CA GLU A 113 13.83 17.46 15.51
C GLU A 113 13.09 17.56 16.86
N GLY A 114 12.47 16.47 17.31
CA GLY A 114 11.84 16.36 18.62
C GLY A 114 12.84 16.51 19.77
N GLU A 115 13.97 15.79 19.71
CA GLU A 115 15.02 15.89 20.73
C GLU A 115 15.65 17.30 20.78
N ASP A 116 15.89 17.94 19.63
CA ASP A 116 16.47 19.29 19.58
C ASP A 116 15.55 20.35 20.22
N LYS A 117 14.23 20.25 19.98
CA LYS A 117 13.24 21.13 20.62
C LYS A 117 13.15 20.91 22.13
N ILE A 118 13.24 19.67 22.61
CA ILE A 118 13.23 19.36 24.05
C ILE A 118 14.48 19.93 24.73
N PHE A 119 15.65 19.80 24.10
CA PHE A 119 16.89 20.37 24.60
C PHE A 119 16.80 21.90 24.73
N LEU A 120 16.25 22.57 23.71
CA LEU A 120 16.11 24.02 23.70
C LEU A 120 15.17 24.52 24.81
N ILE A 121 14.06 23.81 25.06
CA ILE A 121 13.14 24.11 26.16
C ILE A 121 13.83 23.95 27.52
N ASN A 122 14.56 22.86 27.73
CA ASN A 122 15.30 22.64 28.99
C ASN A 122 16.34 23.74 29.24
N LYS A 123 17.05 24.18 28.19
CA LYS A 123 18.00 25.30 28.30
C LYS A 123 17.29 26.60 28.68
N LEU A 124 16.18 26.93 28.03
CA LEU A 124 15.41 28.13 28.33
C LEU A 124 14.88 28.12 29.78
N HIS A 125 14.35 26.98 30.22
CA HIS A 125 13.87 26.79 31.59
C HIS A 125 15.00 27.00 32.61
N SER A 126 16.19 26.45 32.37
CA SER A 126 17.36 26.61 33.24
C SER A 126 17.84 28.06 33.36
N VAL A 127 17.69 28.84 32.30
CA VAL A 127 18.04 30.27 32.29
C VAL A 127 17.00 31.08 33.06
N TYR A 128 15.71 30.74 32.90
CA TYR A 128 14.63 31.39 33.64
C TYR A 128 14.75 31.13 35.16
N GLU A 129 14.95 29.88 35.58
CA GLU A 129 15.18 29.54 37.00
C GLU A 129 16.40 30.25 37.58
N ARG A 130 17.51 30.32 36.83
CA ARG A 130 18.71 31.05 37.27
C ARG A 130 18.39 32.54 37.47
N LYS A 131 17.66 33.15 36.52
CA LYS A 131 17.27 34.56 36.61
C LYS A 131 16.33 34.82 37.78
N GLU A 132 15.38 33.92 38.05
CA GLU A 132 14.47 34.00 39.18
C GLU A 132 15.23 33.90 40.52
N ARG A 133 16.17 32.95 40.64
CA ARG A 133 17.06 32.87 41.82
C ARG A 133 17.93 34.12 42.00
N SER A 134 18.49 34.66 40.92
CA SER A 134 19.28 35.91 40.98
C SER A 134 18.41 37.14 41.27
N GLY A 135 17.14 37.16 40.87
CA GLY A 135 16.18 38.22 41.19
C GLY A 135 15.64 38.15 42.61
N ALA A 136 15.38 36.95 43.13
CA ALA A 136 14.96 36.73 44.52
C ALA A 136 16.05 37.15 45.52
N GLY A 137 17.33 36.96 45.19
CA GLY A 137 18.46 37.45 45.99
C GLY A 137 18.53 38.98 46.12
N ARG A 138 17.94 39.73 45.18
CA ARG A 138 17.96 41.20 45.20
C ARG A 138 16.85 41.83 46.07
N THR A 139 15.85 41.04 46.48
CA THR A 139 14.73 41.54 47.29
C THR A 139 14.95 41.35 48.79
N GLN A 140 15.96 40.56 49.20
CA GLN A 140 16.28 40.32 50.61
C GLN A 140 17.33 41.30 51.20
N GLU A 141 18.03 42.08 50.37
CA GLU A 141 19.09 43.00 50.80
C GLU A 141 18.60 44.45 51.05
N GLY A 142 17.29 44.65 51.19
CA GLY A 142 16.66 45.97 51.36
C GLY A 142 15.92 46.20 52.70
N ALA A 143 15.83 45.20 53.58
CA ALA A 143 15.18 45.36 54.88
C ALA A 143 16.20 45.85 55.92
N ALA A 144 16.37 47.19 56.00
CA ALA A 144 17.11 47.85 57.06
C ALA A 144 16.55 47.48 58.46
N PRO A 145 17.39 47.30 59.48
CA PRO A 145 16.94 46.95 60.82
C PRO A 145 16.21 48.15 61.47
N PRO A 146 15.22 47.91 62.36
CA PRO A 146 14.48 48.99 62.98
C PRO A 146 15.40 49.78 63.93
N ALA A 147 15.53 51.08 63.70
CA ALA A 147 16.25 51.99 64.58
C ALA A 147 15.50 52.14 65.92
N ARG A 148 16.23 51.92 67.02
CA ARG A 148 15.77 52.21 68.39
C ARG A 148 15.54 53.72 68.54
N PRO A 149 14.44 54.17 69.16
CA PRO A 149 14.30 55.58 69.52
C PRO A 149 15.17 55.89 70.75
N ALA A 150 16.03 56.89 70.61
CA ALA A 150 16.72 57.53 71.73
C ALA A 150 15.76 58.52 72.38
N ASP A 151 15.45 58.30 73.66
CA ASP A 151 14.66 59.20 74.48
C ASP A 151 15.61 60.03 75.36
N HIS A 152 15.76 61.31 75.04
CA HIS A 152 16.42 62.30 75.87
C HIS A 152 15.46 63.46 76.14
N ARG A 153 14.97 63.48 77.40
CA ARG A 153 14.36 64.55 78.21
C ARG A 153 14.57 66.00 77.70
N ALA A 154 13.52 66.83 77.80
CA ALA A 154 13.42 67.94 78.77
C ALA A 154 12.26 68.92 78.45
N ALA A 155 11.46 69.23 79.48
CA ALA A 155 10.76 70.49 79.82
C ALA A 155 9.36 70.21 80.38
#